data_AF-A0A357K8S4-F1
#
_entry.id   AF-A0A357K8S4-F1
#
_cell.length_a   1.000
_cell.length_b   1.000
_cell.length_c   1.000
_cell.angle_alpha   90.00
_cell.angle_beta   90.00
_cell.angle_gamma   90.00
#
_symmetry.space_group_name_H-M   'P 1'
#
loop_
_entity.id
_entity.type
_entity.pdbx_description
1 polymer ?
#
loop_
_entity_poly.entity_id
_entity_poly.type
_entity_poly.pdbx_seq_one_letter_code
_entity_poly.pdbx_strand_id
1 'polypeptide(L)'
;PDGWGTSFQLEVNGMPVQARGANVVPPDFHQTQDGKRWKTLAEQARNANMNMVRVWGGGVYPPDAFFDACDEHGLLVWQDFMFACAMVPDDEEFTHNVRREAEEQVRRLTHHPSLALWCGNNEVERAWQSWGWQDMYDVHGPDSVRLAEAHHTMFYEVLPHVVSEESDAFYLPTSPTLDGRSGDEHAWEVWFGLEDFSYYSRHGGRFASEYGLQSLPSTHTLKEAGIDALTDEALQFRQRSRMDWLE
;
A
#
# COMPACT_ATOMS: atom_id res chain seq x y z
N PRO A 1 17.78 2.63 -18.38
CA PRO A 1 18.72 1.86 -17.53
C PRO A 1 19.94 2.68 -17.12
N ASP A 2 20.35 2.58 -15.86
CA ASP A 2 21.54 3.22 -15.30
C ASP A 2 22.45 2.17 -14.62
N GLY A 3 23.45 2.61 -13.86
CA GLY A 3 24.39 1.73 -13.15
C GLY A 3 23.75 0.83 -12.08
N TRP A 4 22.49 1.05 -11.74
CA TRP A 4 21.76 0.38 -10.66
C TRP A 4 20.52 -0.36 -11.18
N GLY A 5 20.38 -0.56 -12.51
CA GLY A 5 19.22 -1.21 -13.13
C GLY A 5 18.31 -0.23 -13.86
N THR A 6 17.00 -0.26 -13.60
CA THR A 6 16.02 0.68 -14.17
C THR A 6 15.41 1.53 -13.05
N SER A 7 15.24 2.82 -13.31
CA SER A 7 14.69 3.77 -12.34
C SER A 7 13.19 3.57 -12.16
N PHE A 8 12.74 3.60 -10.91
CA PHE A 8 11.35 3.87 -10.56
C PHE A 8 11.30 5.29 -9.98
N GLN A 9 10.82 6.24 -10.78
CA GLN A 9 10.98 7.66 -10.49
C GLN A 9 9.68 8.40 -10.78
N LEU A 10 9.35 9.31 -9.87
CA LEU A 10 8.28 10.26 -10.03
C LEU A 10 8.78 11.53 -10.72
N GLU A 11 8.02 11.99 -11.72
CA GLU A 11 8.22 13.28 -12.36
C GLU A 11 6.93 14.11 -12.29
N VAL A 12 7.06 15.38 -11.88
CA VAL A 12 5.93 16.33 -11.84
C VAL A 12 6.30 17.50 -12.73
N ASN A 13 5.49 17.75 -13.77
CA ASN A 13 5.74 18.79 -14.78
C ASN A 13 7.14 18.67 -15.43
N GLY A 14 7.58 17.43 -15.71
CA GLY A 14 8.89 17.14 -16.31
C GLY A 14 10.08 17.32 -15.37
N MET A 15 9.83 17.54 -14.07
CA MET A 15 10.87 17.67 -13.06
C MET A 15 10.91 16.43 -12.17
N PRO A 16 12.08 15.79 -12.00
CA PRO A 16 12.29 14.75 -11.00
C PRO A 16 11.87 15.19 -9.59
N VAL A 17 11.01 14.40 -8.93
CA VAL A 17 10.61 14.63 -7.54
C VAL A 17 10.94 13.40 -6.71
N GLN A 18 11.72 13.58 -5.65
CA GLN A 18 11.89 12.54 -4.64
C GLN A 18 10.61 12.46 -3.80
N ALA A 19 9.94 11.32 -3.84
CA ALA A 19 8.82 11.02 -2.96
C ALA A 19 9.30 10.93 -1.50
N ARG A 20 8.63 11.65 -0.62
CA ARG A 20 8.89 11.71 0.82
C ARG A 20 7.54 11.66 1.50
N GLY A 21 7.28 10.59 2.23
CA GLY A 21 5.92 10.25 2.59
C GLY A 21 5.79 9.11 3.57
N ALA A 22 4.56 8.63 3.69
CA ALA A 22 4.19 7.46 4.45
C ALA A 22 3.01 6.74 3.78
N ASN A 23 2.82 5.48 4.17
CA ASN A 23 1.60 4.73 3.91
C ASN A 23 0.52 5.17 4.89
N VAL A 24 -0.69 5.40 4.38
CA VAL A 24 -1.83 5.84 5.17
C VAL A 24 -2.87 4.73 5.21
N VAL A 25 -3.36 4.47 6.41
CA VAL A 25 -4.44 3.52 6.70
C VAL A 25 -5.65 4.31 7.19
N PRO A 26 -6.86 3.72 7.23
CA PRO A 26 -8.04 4.43 7.69
C PRO A 26 -7.85 4.96 9.13
N PRO A 27 -8.13 6.26 9.40
CA PRO A 27 -7.80 6.93 10.66
C PRO A 27 -8.76 6.62 11.82
N ASP A 28 -9.71 5.72 11.61
CA ASP A 28 -10.62 5.18 12.62
C ASP A 28 -11.09 3.80 12.17
N PHE A 29 -11.52 2.97 13.11
CA PHE A 29 -12.28 1.77 12.85
C PHE A 29 -13.67 2.09 12.25
N HIS A 30 -14.31 3.15 12.74
CA HIS A 30 -15.58 3.68 12.24
C HIS A 30 -15.36 4.84 11.28
N GLN A 31 -15.54 4.57 9.99
CA GLN A 31 -15.47 5.62 8.97
C GLN A 31 -16.63 6.62 9.14
N THR A 32 -16.28 7.90 9.18
CA THR A 32 -17.24 9.01 9.27
C THR A 32 -17.37 9.67 7.90
N GLN A 33 -18.58 10.05 7.52
CA GLN A 33 -18.85 10.64 6.20
C GLN A 33 -18.28 12.05 6.03
N ASP A 34 -18.00 12.77 7.13
CA ASP A 34 -17.50 14.15 7.07
C ASP A 34 -16.03 14.25 6.60
N GLY A 35 -15.32 13.12 6.56
CA GLY A 35 -13.91 13.03 6.15
C GLY A 35 -12.96 13.86 7.02
N LYS A 36 -13.39 14.33 8.20
CA LYS A 36 -12.60 15.27 9.01
C LYS A 36 -11.26 14.67 9.44
N ARG A 37 -11.25 13.40 9.82
CA ARG A 37 -10.01 12.71 10.21
C ARG A 37 -9.07 12.48 9.03
N TRP A 38 -9.62 12.22 7.85
CA TRP A 38 -8.84 12.11 6.63
C TRP A 38 -8.20 13.45 6.25
N LYS A 39 -8.93 14.55 6.37
CA LYS A 39 -8.39 15.91 6.21
C LYS A 39 -7.25 16.19 7.20
N THR A 40 -7.46 15.88 8.48
CA THR A 40 -6.41 16.01 9.49
C THR A 40 -5.17 15.16 9.16
N LEU A 41 -5.35 13.98 8.57
CA LEU A 41 -4.23 13.14 8.13
C LEU A 41 -3.43 13.84 7.02
N ALA A 42 -4.09 14.39 6.00
CA ALA A 42 -3.43 15.14 4.93
C ALA A 42 -2.69 16.39 5.47
N GLU A 43 -3.31 17.13 6.41
CA GLU A 43 -2.69 18.26 7.10
C GLU A 43 -1.44 17.83 7.88
N GLN A 44 -1.49 16.69 8.57
CA GLN A 44 -0.35 16.14 9.32
C GLN A 44 0.81 15.75 8.38
N ALA A 45 0.50 15.10 7.26
CA ALA A 45 1.50 14.76 6.24
C ALA A 45 2.19 16.02 5.70
N ARG A 46 1.42 17.05 5.35
CA ARG A 46 1.95 18.36 4.93
C ARG A 46 2.84 18.99 6.01
N ASN A 47 2.38 19.01 7.27
CA ASN A 47 3.14 19.58 8.39
C ASN A 47 4.44 18.80 8.67
N ALA A 48 4.50 17.53 8.30
CA ALA A 48 5.71 16.71 8.33
C ALA A 48 6.62 16.90 7.10
N ASN A 49 6.32 17.85 6.21
CA ASN A 49 7.03 18.11 4.94
C ASN A 49 7.00 16.93 3.95
N MET A 50 5.96 16.09 4.04
CA MET A 50 5.72 15.06 3.03
C MET A 50 5.20 15.70 1.73
N ASN A 51 5.50 15.07 0.60
CA ASN A 51 5.00 15.45 -0.72
C ASN A 51 4.26 14.30 -1.43
N MET A 52 4.19 13.13 -0.80
CA MET A 52 3.42 11.99 -1.28
C MET A 52 2.87 11.18 -0.10
N VAL A 53 1.69 10.60 -0.26
CA VAL A 53 1.12 9.58 0.61
C VAL A 53 0.64 8.40 -0.23
N ARG A 54 0.77 7.19 0.30
CA ARG A 54 0.20 5.98 -0.30
C ARG A 54 -1.02 5.53 0.47
N VAL A 55 -2.18 5.52 -0.17
CA VAL A 55 -3.40 4.93 0.38
C VAL A 55 -3.29 3.42 0.21
N TRP A 56 -3.06 2.72 1.33
CA TRP A 56 -2.78 1.28 1.34
C TRP A 56 -4.04 0.43 1.06
N GLY A 57 -3.87 -0.62 0.25
CA GLY A 57 -4.96 -1.40 -0.34
C GLY A 57 -5.83 -2.25 0.60
N GLY A 58 -5.49 -2.46 1.88
CA GLY A 58 -6.42 -3.13 2.81
C GLY A 58 -7.27 -2.16 3.63
N GLY A 59 -7.29 -0.88 3.23
CA GLY A 59 -8.10 0.17 3.85
C GLY A 59 -9.45 0.36 3.15
N VAL A 60 -9.77 1.63 2.91
CA VAL A 60 -10.93 2.04 2.11
C VAL A 60 -10.48 3.14 1.15
N TYR A 61 -11.18 3.33 0.03
CA TYR A 61 -11.02 4.56 -0.75
C TYR A 61 -11.40 5.75 0.15
N PRO A 62 -10.51 6.74 0.34
CA PRO A 62 -10.83 7.90 1.15
C PRO A 62 -12.00 8.72 0.57
N PRO A 63 -12.71 9.49 1.41
CA PRO A 63 -13.73 10.43 0.92
C PRO A 63 -13.10 11.54 0.08
N ASP A 64 -13.87 12.20 -0.79
CA ASP A 64 -13.41 13.32 -1.63
C ASP A 64 -12.69 14.41 -0.82
N ALA A 65 -13.16 14.65 0.40
CA ALA A 65 -12.56 15.54 1.39
C ALA A 65 -11.05 15.30 1.64
N PHE A 66 -10.57 14.06 1.51
CA PHE A 66 -9.14 13.73 1.59
C PHE A 66 -8.38 14.24 0.37
N PHE A 67 -8.88 13.91 -0.83
CA PHE A 67 -8.25 14.27 -2.09
C PHE A 67 -8.28 15.78 -2.32
N ASP A 68 -9.37 16.47 -1.97
CA ASP A 68 -9.45 17.93 -1.95
C ASP A 68 -8.34 18.55 -1.08
N ALA A 69 -8.08 17.98 0.11
CA ALA A 69 -7.03 18.45 1.00
C ALA A 69 -5.63 18.15 0.44
N CYS A 70 -5.44 16.98 -0.20
CA CYS A 70 -4.20 16.63 -0.88
C CYS A 70 -3.92 17.59 -2.06
N ASP A 71 -4.94 17.93 -2.84
CA ASP A 71 -4.86 18.91 -3.93
C ASP A 71 -4.45 20.29 -3.40
N GLU A 72 -5.11 20.77 -2.34
CA GLU A 72 -4.81 22.06 -1.71
C GLU A 72 -3.38 22.11 -1.14
N HIS A 73 -2.89 20.98 -0.59
CA HIS A 73 -1.58 20.90 0.05
C HIS A 73 -0.44 20.55 -0.91
N GLY A 74 -0.73 20.21 -2.17
CA GLY A 74 0.27 19.72 -3.11
C GLY A 74 0.88 18.38 -2.67
N LEU A 75 0.06 17.53 -2.04
CA LEU A 75 0.43 16.21 -1.54
C LEU A 75 -0.01 15.17 -2.57
N LEU A 76 0.94 14.50 -3.23
CA LEU A 76 0.63 13.48 -4.22
C LEU A 76 0.04 12.23 -3.55
N VAL A 77 -0.83 11.53 -4.27
CA VAL A 77 -1.50 10.32 -3.81
C VAL A 77 -1.13 9.17 -4.73
N TRP A 78 -0.50 8.16 -4.14
CA TRP A 78 -0.46 6.80 -4.67
C TRP A 78 -1.71 6.10 -4.16
N GLN A 79 -2.61 5.67 -5.06
CA GLN A 79 -3.86 5.03 -4.69
C GLN A 79 -3.84 3.54 -5.04
N ASP A 80 -3.80 2.67 -4.04
CA ASP A 80 -4.05 1.24 -4.28
C ASP A 80 -5.55 1.02 -4.58
N PHE A 81 -5.91 0.03 -5.39
CA PHE A 81 -7.23 -0.59 -5.29
C PHE A 81 -7.32 -1.37 -3.97
N MET A 82 -8.53 -1.64 -3.48
CA MET A 82 -8.74 -2.17 -2.13
C MET A 82 -8.46 -3.69 -2.01
N PHE A 83 -7.25 -4.09 -2.41
CA PHE A 83 -6.69 -5.43 -2.30
C PHE A 83 -5.37 -5.41 -1.52
N ALA A 84 -5.27 -6.26 -0.49
CA ALA A 84 -4.04 -6.45 0.24
C ALA A 84 -3.92 -7.86 0.81
N CYS A 85 -2.76 -8.47 0.64
CA CYS A 85 -2.36 -9.70 1.34
C CYS A 85 -3.37 -10.85 1.25
N ALA A 86 -4.05 -11.00 0.12
CA ALA A 86 -4.96 -12.11 -0.16
C ALA A 86 -5.03 -12.40 -1.66
N MET A 87 -5.16 -13.68 -2.01
CA MET A 87 -5.48 -14.09 -3.38
C MET A 87 -6.92 -13.71 -3.72
N VAL A 88 -7.18 -13.47 -5.00
CA VAL A 88 -8.53 -13.15 -5.51
C VAL A 88 -9.24 -14.42 -6.01
N PRO A 89 -10.57 -14.50 -5.87
CA PRO A 89 -11.39 -15.53 -6.49
C PRO A 89 -11.25 -15.54 -8.02
N ASP A 90 -11.45 -16.72 -8.62
CA ASP A 90 -11.44 -16.95 -10.07
C ASP A 90 -12.83 -16.89 -10.73
N ASP A 91 -13.83 -16.31 -10.04
CA ASP A 91 -15.19 -16.24 -10.54
C ASP A 91 -15.48 -14.94 -11.32
N GLU A 92 -16.28 -15.08 -12.39
CA GLU A 92 -16.63 -13.96 -13.28
C GLU A 92 -17.50 -12.90 -12.59
N GLU A 93 -18.33 -13.30 -11.61
CA GLU A 93 -19.19 -12.37 -10.86
C GLU A 93 -18.35 -11.42 -10.00
N PHE A 94 -17.36 -11.96 -9.30
CA PHE A 94 -16.35 -11.20 -8.55
C PHE A 94 -15.59 -10.26 -9.46
N THR A 95 -15.10 -10.76 -10.60
CA THR A 95 -14.37 -9.95 -11.58
C THR A 95 -15.22 -8.79 -12.11
N HIS A 96 -16.50 -9.04 -12.41
CA HIS A 96 -17.43 -8.01 -12.85
C HIS A 96 -17.73 -6.99 -11.74
N ASN A 97 -17.90 -7.46 -10.51
CA ASN A 97 -18.13 -6.59 -9.35
C ASN A 97 -16.93 -5.65 -9.11
N VAL A 98 -15.71 -6.19 -9.14
CA VAL A 98 -14.48 -5.41 -8.97
C VAL A 98 -14.29 -4.43 -10.11
N ARG A 99 -14.56 -4.83 -11.37
CA ARG A 99 -14.53 -3.91 -12.51
C ARG A 99 -15.45 -2.71 -12.29
N ARG A 100 -16.69 -2.94 -11.84
CA ARG A 100 -17.64 -1.87 -11.57
C ARG A 100 -17.18 -0.94 -10.46
N GLU A 101 -16.66 -1.49 -9.36
CA GLU A 101 -16.04 -0.72 -8.29
C GLU A 101 -14.89 0.15 -8.85
N ALA A 102 -14.00 -0.45 -9.63
CA ALA A 102 -12.85 0.23 -10.21
C ALA A 102 -13.28 1.37 -11.14
N GLU A 103 -14.25 1.15 -12.03
CA GLU A 103 -14.78 2.19 -12.91
C GLU A 103 -15.37 3.36 -12.11
N GLU A 104 -16.15 3.08 -11.06
CA GLU A 104 -16.74 4.10 -10.20
C GLU A 104 -15.65 4.92 -9.47
N GLN A 105 -14.63 4.26 -8.94
CA GLN A 105 -13.56 4.91 -8.18
C GLN A 105 -12.58 5.69 -9.08
N VAL A 106 -12.21 5.14 -10.23
CA VAL A 106 -11.34 5.83 -11.18
C VAL A 106 -12.04 7.07 -11.72
N ARG A 107 -13.30 6.96 -12.17
CA ARG A 107 -14.10 8.12 -12.61
C ARG A 107 -14.23 9.17 -11.51
N ARG A 108 -14.46 8.74 -10.26
CA ARG A 108 -14.56 9.65 -9.12
C ARG A 108 -13.26 10.41 -8.89
N LEU A 109 -12.10 9.75 -8.98
CA LEU A 109 -10.84 10.34 -8.54
C LEU A 109 -9.98 10.96 -9.63
N THR A 110 -10.22 10.65 -10.90
CA THR A 110 -9.38 11.07 -12.05
C THR A 110 -9.19 12.58 -12.19
N HIS A 111 -10.10 13.39 -11.63
CA HIS A 111 -10.04 14.85 -11.70
C HIS A 111 -9.16 15.50 -10.63
N HIS A 112 -8.68 14.73 -9.64
CA HIS A 112 -7.81 15.24 -8.58
C HIS A 112 -6.35 15.30 -9.07
N PRO A 113 -5.74 16.50 -9.17
CA PRO A 113 -4.34 16.64 -9.59
C PRO A 113 -3.35 16.01 -8.60
N SER A 114 -3.74 15.76 -7.35
CA SER A 114 -2.93 15.01 -6.40
C SER A 114 -2.78 13.54 -6.78
N LEU A 115 -3.71 12.94 -7.52
CA LEU A 115 -3.65 11.52 -7.89
C LEU A 115 -2.47 11.28 -8.85
N ALA A 116 -1.41 10.66 -8.34
CA ALA A 116 -0.17 10.42 -9.09
C ALA A 116 -0.18 9.08 -9.82
N LEU A 117 -0.70 8.04 -9.19
CA LEU A 117 -0.79 6.71 -9.77
C LEU A 117 -1.87 5.85 -9.10
N TRP A 118 -2.30 4.83 -9.84
CA TRP A 118 -3.06 3.70 -9.34
C TRP A 118 -2.16 2.47 -9.14
N CYS A 119 -2.39 1.71 -8.08
CA CYS A 119 -1.73 0.43 -7.86
C CYS A 119 -2.76 -0.68 -7.68
N GLY A 120 -2.55 -1.85 -8.30
CA GLY A 120 -3.50 -2.94 -8.29
C GLY A 120 -3.73 -3.54 -6.91
N ASN A 121 -2.67 -3.76 -6.14
CA ASN A 121 -2.76 -4.36 -4.80
C ASN A 121 -1.51 -4.15 -3.95
N ASN A 122 -1.64 -4.48 -2.66
CA ASN A 122 -0.54 -4.64 -1.73
C ASN A 122 -0.13 -6.12 -1.54
N GLU A 123 1.12 -6.42 -1.86
CA GLU A 123 1.87 -7.64 -1.55
C GLU A 123 1.28 -8.96 -2.02
N VAL A 124 0.25 -8.98 -2.86
CA VAL A 124 -0.40 -10.25 -3.25
C VAL A 124 0.57 -11.13 -4.02
N GLU A 125 1.31 -10.57 -4.98
CA GLU A 125 2.31 -11.33 -5.74
C GLU A 125 3.47 -11.80 -4.85
N ARG A 126 3.97 -10.92 -3.97
CA ARG A 126 5.05 -11.24 -3.02
C ARG A 126 4.64 -12.39 -2.10
N ALA A 127 3.45 -12.33 -1.54
CA ALA A 127 2.95 -13.33 -0.63
C ALA A 127 2.75 -14.68 -1.32
N TRP A 128 2.18 -14.69 -2.53
CA TRP A 128 2.01 -15.88 -3.33
C TRP A 128 3.34 -16.58 -3.67
N GLN A 129 4.40 -15.81 -3.93
CA GLN A 129 5.71 -16.33 -4.29
C GLN A 129 6.59 -16.72 -3.09
N SER A 130 6.44 -16.05 -1.94
CA SER A 130 7.47 -16.09 -0.89
C SER A 130 6.96 -16.35 0.53
N TRP A 131 5.65 -16.35 0.81
CA TRP A 131 5.13 -16.57 2.17
C TRP A 131 4.65 -18.01 2.42
N GLY A 132 5.01 -18.95 1.55
CA GLY A 132 4.67 -20.37 1.71
C GLY A 132 3.16 -20.69 1.63
N TRP A 133 2.33 -19.78 1.10
CA TRP A 133 0.88 -19.95 1.06
C TRP A 133 0.41 -21.19 0.32
N GLN A 134 1.08 -21.55 -0.78
CA GLN A 134 0.74 -22.76 -1.53
C GLN A 134 0.80 -24.00 -0.63
N ASP A 135 1.87 -24.14 0.16
CA ASP A 135 2.02 -25.26 1.10
C ASP A 135 1.08 -25.12 2.31
N MET A 136 0.93 -23.91 2.85
CA MET A 136 0.09 -23.64 4.02
C MET A 136 -1.39 -23.98 3.78
N TYR A 137 -1.88 -23.75 2.56
CA TYR A 137 -3.27 -23.96 2.18
C TYR A 137 -3.48 -25.19 1.29
N ASP A 138 -2.45 -26.02 1.07
CA ASP A 138 -2.48 -27.21 0.20
C ASP A 138 -3.00 -26.90 -1.21
N VAL A 139 -2.53 -25.78 -1.79
CA VAL A 139 -2.92 -25.30 -3.11
C VAL A 139 -1.81 -25.59 -4.11
N HIS A 140 -1.98 -26.65 -4.90
CA HIS A 140 -0.96 -27.13 -5.83
C HIS A 140 -1.54 -27.54 -7.18
N GLY A 141 -0.66 -27.69 -8.18
CA GLY A 141 -1.02 -28.16 -9.52
C GLY A 141 -2.09 -27.28 -10.17
N PRO A 142 -3.21 -27.84 -10.64
CA PRO A 142 -4.25 -27.06 -11.32
C PRO A 142 -4.82 -25.91 -10.50
N ASP A 143 -5.00 -26.07 -9.18
CA ASP A 143 -5.57 -25.01 -8.34
C ASP A 143 -4.60 -23.84 -8.17
N SER A 144 -3.30 -24.10 -8.02
CA SER A 144 -2.28 -23.03 -7.99
C SER A 144 -2.19 -22.26 -9.31
N VAL A 145 -2.35 -22.94 -10.44
CA VAL A 145 -2.37 -22.30 -11.76
C VAL A 145 -3.61 -21.42 -11.89
N ARG A 146 -4.78 -21.94 -11.48
CA ARG A 146 -6.06 -21.22 -11.53
C ARG A 146 -6.03 -19.93 -10.71
N LEU A 147 -5.49 -19.96 -9.49
CA LEU A 147 -5.36 -18.75 -8.65
C LEU A 147 -4.34 -17.75 -9.23
N ALA A 148 -3.23 -18.24 -9.80
CA ALA A 148 -2.25 -17.37 -10.44
C ALA A 148 -2.82 -16.69 -11.71
N GLU A 149 -3.62 -17.42 -12.50
CA GLU A 149 -4.34 -16.87 -13.65
C GLU A 149 -5.38 -15.84 -13.21
N ALA A 150 -6.17 -16.11 -12.17
CA ALA A 150 -7.14 -15.15 -11.63
C ALA A 150 -6.46 -13.85 -11.15
N HIS A 151 -5.33 -13.97 -10.44
CA HIS A 151 -4.50 -12.83 -10.06
C HIS A 151 -4.00 -12.05 -11.29
N HIS A 152 -3.46 -12.75 -12.29
CA HIS A 152 -2.99 -12.11 -13.52
C HIS A 152 -4.12 -11.35 -14.23
N THR A 153 -5.25 -12.00 -14.47
CA THR A 153 -6.42 -11.39 -15.11
C THR A 153 -6.88 -10.15 -14.34
N MET A 154 -6.96 -10.20 -13.02
CA MET A 154 -7.40 -9.04 -12.24
C MET A 154 -6.41 -7.86 -12.34
N PHE A 155 -5.15 -8.09 -12.01
CA PHE A 155 -4.19 -6.99 -11.77
C PHE A 155 -3.36 -6.60 -12.99
N TYR A 156 -3.29 -7.44 -14.05
CA TYR A 156 -2.51 -7.16 -15.26
C TYR A 156 -3.39 -6.95 -16.50
N GLU A 157 -4.69 -7.27 -16.43
CA GLU A 157 -5.62 -7.08 -17.55
C GLU A 157 -6.81 -6.19 -17.18
N VAL A 158 -7.60 -6.56 -16.17
CA VAL A 158 -8.88 -5.90 -15.86
C VAL A 158 -8.68 -4.49 -15.30
N LEU A 159 -7.96 -4.35 -14.18
CA LEU A 159 -7.73 -3.05 -13.54
C LEU A 159 -6.91 -2.08 -14.40
N PRO A 160 -5.79 -2.44 -15.06
CA PRO A 160 -5.09 -1.52 -15.93
C PRO A 160 -5.96 -1.06 -17.11
N HIS A 161 -6.80 -1.94 -17.65
CA HIS A 161 -7.72 -1.56 -18.72
C HIS A 161 -8.72 -0.51 -18.23
N VAL A 162 -9.36 -0.72 -17.07
CA VAL A 162 -10.27 0.28 -16.48
C VAL A 162 -9.56 1.61 -16.25
N VAL A 163 -8.35 1.61 -15.69
CA VAL A 163 -7.58 2.85 -15.50
C VAL A 163 -7.34 3.55 -16.83
N SER A 164 -6.92 2.82 -17.88
CA SER A 164 -6.65 3.40 -19.20
C SER A 164 -7.87 3.93 -19.95
N GLU A 165 -9.07 3.41 -19.66
CA GLU A 165 -10.32 3.89 -20.28
C GLU A 165 -10.84 5.16 -19.60
N GLU A 166 -10.57 5.33 -18.30
CA GLU A 166 -11.19 6.36 -17.46
C GLU A 166 -10.18 7.45 -16.98
N SER A 167 -8.88 7.23 -17.17
CA SER A 167 -7.81 8.11 -16.69
C SER A 167 -6.52 7.96 -17.49
N ASP A 168 -5.71 9.03 -17.50
CA ASP A 168 -4.33 9.00 -18.03
C ASP A 168 -3.28 8.68 -16.93
N ALA A 169 -3.73 8.34 -15.72
CA ALA A 169 -2.86 8.05 -14.59
C ALA A 169 -2.01 6.79 -14.84
N PHE A 170 -0.79 6.78 -14.31
CA PHE A 170 0.06 5.60 -14.34
C PHE A 170 -0.56 4.46 -13.51
N TYR A 171 -0.43 3.23 -13.99
CA TYR A 171 -0.88 2.03 -13.29
C TYR A 171 0.28 1.09 -12.96
N LEU A 172 0.36 0.67 -11.69
CA LEU A 172 1.29 -0.33 -11.19
C LEU A 172 0.54 -1.61 -10.78
N PRO A 173 0.82 -2.80 -11.34
CA PRO A 173 0.03 -4.00 -11.01
C PRO A 173 0.06 -4.43 -9.53
N THR A 174 1.20 -4.28 -8.86
CA THR A 174 1.40 -4.71 -7.47
C THR A 174 2.49 -3.88 -6.80
N SER A 175 2.37 -3.68 -5.49
CA SER A 175 3.39 -3.08 -4.62
C SER A 175 3.79 -4.12 -3.55
N PRO A 176 5.05 -4.56 -3.48
CA PRO A 176 6.17 -4.15 -4.31
C PRO A 176 6.20 -4.86 -5.65
N THR A 177 6.84 -4.23 -6.63
CA THR A 177 7.26 -4.93 -7.85
C THR A 177 8.31 -5.99 -7.53
N LEU A 178 8.18 -7.19 -8.10
CA LEU A 178 9.13 -8.29 -7.90
C LEU A 178 10.26 -8.32 -8.95
N ASP A 179 10.64 -7.15 -9.47
CA ASP A 179 11.81 -7.02 -10.34
C ASP A 179 13.04 -6.67 -9.48
N GLY A 180 13.94 -7.64 -9.29
CA GLY A 180 15.17 -7.45 -8.52
C GLY A 180 16.16 -6.41 -9.08
N ARG A 181 15.83 -5.73 -10.19
CA ARG A 181 16.65 -4.66 -10.80
C ARG A 181 15.90 -3.35 -11.01
N SER A 182 14.62 -3.26 -10.68
CA SER A 182 13.78 -2.09 -10.96
C SER A 182 12.52 -2.07 -10.10
N GLY A 183 11.92 -0.89 -9.93
CA GLY A 183 10.62 -0.78 -9.27
C GLY A 183 10.70 -0.43 -7.78
N ASP A 184 9.63 -0.69 -7.05
CA ASP A 184 9.52 -0.36 -5.64
C ASP A 184 9.78 -1.57 -4.71
N GLU A 185 10.08 -1.29 -3.45
CA GLU A 185 10.48 -2.29 -2.46
C GLU A 185 9.78 -2.07 -1.11
N HIS A 186 9.34 -3.18 -0.52
CA HIS A 186 8.93 -3.26 0.88
C HIS A 186 10.10 -3.83 1.71
N ALA A 187 10.87 -2.93 2.33
CA ALA A 187 12.16 -3.20 2.99
C ALA A 187 11.97 -3.56 4.47
N TRP A 188 11.34 -4.71 4.71
CA TRP A 188 10.95 -5.18 6.04
C TRP A 188 12.05 -5.95 6.81
N GLU A 189 13.25 -6.10 6.25
CA GLU A 189 14.37 -6.85 6.87
C GLU A 189 14.78 -6.31 8.25
N VAL A 190 14.64 -5.01 8.52
CA VAL A 190 14.98 -4.43 9.83
C VAL A 190 14.01 -4.83 10.93
N TRP A 191 12.71 -4.93 10.61
CA TRP A 191 11.70 -5.29 11.60
C TRP A 191 11.44 -6.79 11.59
N PHE A 192 10.98 -7.37 10.48
CA PHE A 192 10.68 -8.80 10.40
C PHE A 192 11.94 -9.67 10.29
N GLY A 193 12.92 -9.25 9.49
CA GLY A 193 14.20 -9.96 9.30
C GLY A 193 15.22 -9.77 10.43
N LEU A 194 14.93 -8.91 11.41
CA LEU A 194 15.80 -8.61 12.57
C LEU A 194 17.18 -8.03 12.22
N GLU A 195 17.34 -7.46 11.02
CA GLU A 195 18.55 -6.73 10.64
C GLU A 195 18.70 -5.42 11.43
N ASP A 196 19.92 -4.90 11.50
CA ASP A 196 20.18 -3.59 12.11
C ASP A 196 19.90 -2.43 11.13
N PHE A 197 19.88 -1.19 11.64
CA PHE A 197 19.64 0.00 10.82
C PHE A 197 20.67 0.24 9.71
N SER A 198 21.87 -0.37 9.79
CA SER A 198 22.85 -0.26 8.70
C SER A 198 22.36 -0.93 7.42
N TYR A 199 21.38 -1.84 7.52
CA TYR A 199 20.70 -2.44 6.38
C TYR A 199 20.23 -1.40 5.37
N TYR A 200 19.54 -0.34 5.80
CA TYR A 200 19.01 0.70 4.89
C TYR A 200 20.13 1.48 4.16
N SER A 201 21.30 1.63 4.80
CA SER A 201 22.46 2.25 4.14
C SER A 201 23.10 1.33 3.10
N ARG A 202 22.97 0.01 3.26
CA ARG A 202 23.49 -1.02 2.34
C ARG A 202 22.49 -1.38 1.23
N HIS A 203 21.20 -1.17 1.46
CA HIS A 203 20.09 -1.54 0.57
C HIS A 203 19.17 -0.34 0.36
N GLY A 204 19.54 0.52 -0.59
CA GLY A 204 18.77 1.73 -0.89
C GLY A 204 17.52 1.50 -1.75
N GLY A 205 17.39 0.34 -2.40
CA GLY A 205 16.35 0.09 -3.40
C GLY A 205 16.36 1.09 -4.56
N ARG A 206 15.32 1.08 -5.41
CA ARG A 206 15.06 2.17 -6.36
C ARG A 206 13.99 3.13 -5.83
N PHE A 207 12.99 2.59 -5.12
CA PHE A 207 11.94 3.33 -4.43
C PHE A 207 11.48 2.51 -3.21
N ALA A 208 11.60 3.04 -2.00
CA ALA A 208 11.08 2.37 -0.80
C ALA A 208 9.61 2.75 -0.58
N SER A 209 8.70 1.86 -0.98
CA SER A 209 7.25 2.05 -0.81
C SER A 209 6.78 1.59 0.56
N GLU A 210 7.47 0.66 1.22
CA GLU A 210 7.26 0.32 2.63
C GLU A 210 8.56 0.04 3.38
N TYR A 211 8.60 0.50 4.63
CA TYR A 211 9.52 0.08 5.68
C TYR A 211 9.00 0.66 7.01
N GLY A 212 9.38 0.10 8.14
CA GLY A 212 8.92 0.64 9.42
C GLY A 212 9.35 -0.16 10.63
N LEU A 213 9.05 0.39 11.80
CA LEU A 213 9.22 -0.25 13.10
C LEU A 213 8.02 0.09 13.97
N GLN A 214 7.66 -0.82 14.86
CA GLN A 214 6.61 -0.54 15.84
C GLN A 214 7.16 0.36 16.96
N SER A 215 6.32 1.27 17.44
CA SER A 215 6.55 2.01 18.68
C SER A 215 5.26 2.09 19.49
N LEU A 216 5.37 2.38 20.79
CA LEU A 216 4.20 2.61 21.63
C LEU A 216 3.61 3.99 21.34
N PRO A 217 2.28 4.16 21.42
CA PRO A 217 1.66 5.48 21.36
C PRO A 217 2.04 6.31 22.59
N SER A 218 1.62 7.58 22.60
CA SER A 218 1.87 8.48 23.73
C SER A 218 1.31 7.92 25.05
N THR A 219 1.91 8.33 26.18
CA THR A 219 1.42 7.94 27.52
C THR A 219 0.00 8.41 27.78
N HIS A 220 -0.44 9.52 27.15
CA HIS A 220 -1.83 9.97 27.21
C HIS A 220 -2.78 8.95 26.58
N THR A 221 -2.47 8.51 25.35
CA THR A 221 -3.26 7.52 24.62
C THR A 221 -3.32 6.17 25.36
N LEU A 222 -2.21 5.74 25.96
CA LEU A 222 -2.19 4.52 26.77
C LEU A 222 -3.14 4.62 27.97
N LYS A 223 -3.16 5.76 28.67
CA LYS A 223 -4.07 5.99 29.79
C LYS A 223 -5.53 6.03 29.38
N GLU A 224 -5.85 6.62 28.23
CA GLU A 224 -7.22 6.60 27.68
C GLU A 224 -7.69 5.17 27.38
N ALA A 225 -6.77 4.28 27.00
CA ALA A 225 -7.02 2.85 26.82
C ALA A 225 -7.01 2.04 28.14
N GLY A 226 -6.85 2.69 29.31
CA GLY A 226 -6.79 2.02 30.61
C GLY A 226 -5.45 1.35 30.92
N ILE A 227 -4.37 1.71 30.22
CA ILE A 227 -3.03 1.14 30.40
C ILE A 227 -2.15 2.10 31.19
N ASP A 228 -1.88 1.78 32.45
CA ASP A 228 -1.13 2.64 33.37
C ASP A 228 0.36 2.26 33.52
N ALA A 229 0.77 1.07 33.06
CA ALA A 229 2.14 0.59 33.18
C ALA A 229 2.59 -0.22 31.95
N LEU A 230 3.89 -0.20 31.64
CA LEU A 230 4.46 -1.00 30.53
C LEU A 230 4.41 -2.52 30.77
N THR A 231 4.21 -2.92 32.01
CA THR A 231 4.05 -4.32 32.43
C THR A 231 2.60 -4.81 32.32
N ASP A 232 1.68 -3.97 31.87
CA ASP A 232 0.27 -4.33 31.69
C ASP A 232 0.14 -5.54 30.76
N GLU A 233 -0.83 -6.40 31.05
CA GLU A 233 -1.11 -7.61 30.27
C GLU A 233 -1.52 -7.25 28.84
N ALA A 234 -2.25 -6.14 28.65
CA ALA A 234 -2.64 -5.65 27.33
C ALA A 234 -1.44 -5.41 26.39
N LEU A 235 -0.27 -5.07 26.94
CA LEU A 235 0.95 -4.84 26.16
C LEU A 235 1.74 -6.13 25.88
N GLN A 236 1.37 -7.27 26.48
CA GLN A 236 2.07 -8.55 26.27
C GLN A 236 1.75 -9.19 24.92
N PHE A 237 0.56 -8.91 24.38
CA PHE A 237 0.03 -9.44 23.12
C PHE A 237 0.29 -8.56 21.89
N ARG A 238 1.09 -7.49 22.04
CA ARG A 238 1.49 -6.68 20.89
C ARG A 238 2.28 -7.52 19.88
N GLN A 239 2.12 -7.20 18.60
CA GLN A 239 2.95 -7.78 17.54
C GLN A 239 4.42 -7.59 17.88
N ARG A 240 5.20 -8.67 17.78
CA ARG A 240 6.66 -8.63 17.95
C ARG A 240 7.31 -8.75 16.58
N SER A 241 8.57 -8.36 16.49
CA SER A 241 9.33 -8.38 15.26
C SER A 241 9.37 -9.76 14.59
N ARG A 242 9.43 -10.86 15.35
CA ARG A 242 9.41 -12.21 14.78
C ARG A 242 7.99 -12.65 14.39
N MET A 243 7.81 -13.06 13.14
CA MET A 243 6.61 -13.76 12.66
C MET A 243 7.01 -15.15 12.14
N ASP A 244 6.60 -16.20 12.84
CA ASP A 244 7.09 -17.57 12.60
C ASP A 244 6.67 -18.16 11.22
N TRP A 245 5.77 -17.49 10.49
CA TRP A 245 5.28 -17.90 9.17
C TRP A 245 5.90 -17.14 7.99
N LEU A 246 6.87 -16.25 8.26
CA LEU A 246 7.65 -15.54 7.22
C LEU A 246 9.04 -16.17 6.98
N GLU A 247 9.37 -17.30 7.61
CA GLU A 247 10.64 -18.05 7.44
C GLU A 247 10.67 -18.93 6.18
#